data_AF-A0A6I6DE82-F1
#
_entry.id   AF-A0A6I6DE82-F1
#
_cell.length_a   1.000
_cell.length_b   1.000
_cell.length_c   1.000
_cell.angle_alpha   90.00
_cell.angle_beta   90.00
_cell.angle_gamma   90.00
#
_symmetry.space_group_name_H-M   'P 1'
#
loop_
_entity.id
_entity.type
_entity.pdbx_description
1 polymer ?
#
loop_
_entity_poly.entity_id
_entity_poly.type
_entity_poly.pdbx_seq_one_letter_code
_entity_poly.pdbx_strand_id
1 'polypeptide(L)'
;MTPLSYIILLSLALIALLFVVLTSLNKREEERKPIEKLDFETAGELSPEEVRLADLDLDYNKNQIVLYSMQPNKLFVKWHLTQKTWDKIENKDIKLDDILLRVYKIEGIVKSFDFSVNATYGGQEIDCTPGTAYYCALGIMKDTGFSPLVISNTIISMRETIH
;
A
#
# COMPACT_ATOMS: atom_id res chain seq x y z
N MET A 1 50.44 28.01 3.34
CA MET A 1 49.60 26.79 3.43
C MET A 1 48.17 27.21 3.15
N THR A 2 47.63 26.86 1.99
CA THR A 2 46.37 27.42 1.47
C THR A 2 45.18 26.60 1.95
N PRO A 3 44.41 27.05 2.97
CA PRO A 3 43.22 26.34 3.46
C PRO A 3 42.17 26.13 2.36
N LEU A 4 42.26 26.92 1.28
CA LEU A 4 41.40 26.84 0.10
C LEU A 4 41.52 25.49 -0.63
N SER A 5 42.71 24.90 -0.72
CA SER A 5 42.87 23.60 -1.41
C SER A 5 42.19 22.47 -0.64
N TYR A 6 42.20 22.54 0.69
CA TYR A 6 41.52 21.56 1.54
C TYR A 6 40.00 21.63 1.39
N ILE A 7 39.44 22.83 1.35
CA ILE A 7 37.99 23.05 1.16
C ILE A 7 37.54 22.51 -0.21
N ILE A 8 38.32 22.78 -1.26
CA ILE A 8 38.03 22.27 -2.61
C ILE A 8 38.07 20.74 -2.61
N LEU A 9 39.10 20.13 -2.03
CA LEU A 9 39.25 18.68 -1.99
C LEU A 9 38.12 18.01 -1.19
N LEU A 10 37.71 18.62 -0.07
CA LEU A 10 36.59 18.13 0.75
C LEU A 10 35.26 18.22 -0.01
N SER A 11 35.02 19.32 -0.74
CA SER A 11 33.83 19.48 -1.56
C SER A 11 33.75 18.45 -2.70
N LEU A 12 34.87 18.17 -3.35
CA LEU A 12 34.97 17.16 -4.42
C LEU A 12 34.69 15.75 -3.89
N ALA A 13 35.20 15.41 -2.71
CA ALA A 13 34.93 14.14 -2.05
C ALA A 13 33.44 14.00 -1.69
N LEU A 14 32.80 15.06 -1.21
CA LEU A 14 31.37 15.07 -0.90
C LEU A 14 30.51 14.85 -2.14
N ILE A 15 30.83 15.55 -3.25
CA ILE A 15 30.13 15.41 -4.53
C ILE A 15 30.28 13.99 -5.08
N ALA A 16 31.49 13.43 -5.03
CA ALA A 16 31.75 12.05 -5.47
C ALA A 16 30.93 11.03 -4.66
N LEU A 17 30.83 11.22 -3.34
CA LEU A 17 30.04 10.33 -2.47
C LEU A 17 28.55 10.41 -2.79
N LEU A 18 28.01 11.62 -2.99
CA LEU A 18 26.62 11.81 -3.43
C LEU A 18 26.37 11.16 -4.79
N PHE A 19 27.29 11.32 -5.73
CA PHE A 19 27.20 10.71 -7.06
C PHE A 19 27.14 9.17 -6.99
N VAL A 20 27.99 8.55 -6.16
CA VAL A 20 27.99 7.09 -5.94
C VAL A 20 26.69 6.60 -5.30
N VAL A 21 26.17 7.31 -4.30
CA VAL A 21 24.90 6.94 -3.64
C VAL A 21 23.74 7.01 -4.64
N LEU A 22 23.64 8.09 -5.42
CA LEU A 22 22.58 8.27 -6.41
C LEU A 22 22.66 7.23 -7.53
N THR A 23 23.87 6.93 -8.04
CA THR A 23 24.04 5.89 -9.07
C THR A 23 23.82 4.49 -8.53
N SER A 24 24.16 4.20 -7.26
CA SER A 24 23.88 2.89 -6.65
C SER A 24 22.40 2.65 -6.39
N LEU A 25 21.62 3.70 -6.13
CA LEU A 25 20.16 3.59 -6.02
C LEU A 25 19.53 3.29 -7.38
N ASN A 26 20.02 3.94 -8.44
CA ASN A 26 19.52 3.74 -9.80
C ASN A 26 19.84 2.34 -10.35
N LYS A 27 21.00 1.78 -10.00
CA LYS A 27 21.42 0.45 -10.50
C LYS A 27 20.67 -0.72 -9.84
N ARG A 28 20.00 -0.49 -8.71
CA ARG A 28 19.21 -1.53 -8.01
C ARG A 28 17.86 -1.80 -8.69
N GLU A 29 17.47 -1.00 -9.68
CA GLU A 29 16.24 -1.17 -10.44
C GLU A 29 16.37 -2.08 -11.68
N GLU A 30 17.60 -2.36 -12.13
CA GLU A 30 17.85 -3.14 -13.36
C GLU A 30 18.09 -4.65 -13.15
N GLU A 31 18.27 -5.13 -11.91
CA GLU A 31 18.40 -6.57 -11.61
C GLU A 31 17.12 -7.18 -11.00
N ARG A 32 15.99 -7.08 -11.71
CA ARG A 32 14.91 -8.06 -11.53
C ARG A 32 15.10 -9.18 -12.54
N LYS A 33 15.70 -10.29 -12.09
CA LYS A 33 15.75 -11.54 -12.87
C LYS A 33 14.33 -11.89 -13.36
N PRO A 34 14.16 -12.32 -14.62
CA PRO A 34 12.87 -12.79 -15.10
C PRO A 34 12.45 -13.99 -14.27
N ILE A 35 11.27 -13.89 -13.65
CA ILE A 35 10.61 -15.01 -12.98
C ILE A 35 10.29 -16.02 -14.10
N GLU A 36 10.91 -17.20 -14.02
CA GLU A 36 10.57 -18.35 -14.85
C GLU A 36 9.06 -18.61 -14.75
N LYS A 37 8.38 -18.59 -15.89
CA LYS A 37 6.98 -19.01 -15.99
C LYS A 37 6.93 -20.49 -15.66
N LEU A 38 6.42 -20.81 -14.48
CA LEU A 38 5.92 -22.14 -14.15
C LEU A 38 4.57 -22.31 -14.84
N ASP A 39 4.55 -23.06 -15.95
CA ASP A 39 3.32 -23.50 -16.61
C ASP A 39 2.66 -24.58 -15.74
N PHE A 40 1.69 -24.17 -14.93
CA PHE A 40 0.77 -25.09 -14.26
C PHE A 40 -0.40 -25.40 -15.19
N GLU A 41 -0.38 -26.58 -15.80
CA GLU A 41 -1.55 -27.18 -16.43
C GLU A 41 -2.67 -27.29 -15.38
N THR A 42 -3.65 -26.39 -15.43
CA THR A 42 -4.73 -26.30 -14.43
C THR A 42 -6.01 -26.89 -15.00
N ALA A 43 -6.56 -27.89 -14.31
CA ALA A 43 -7.87 -28.45 -14.54
C ALA A 43 -8.96 -27.35 -14.54
N GLY A 44 -9.75 -27.29 -15.60
CA GLY A 44 -10.69 -26.21 -15.90
C GLY A 44 -12.02 -26.22 -15.14
N GLU A 45 -12.06 -26.60 -13.86
CA GLU A 45 -13.33 -26.67 -13.10
C GLU A 45 -13.43 -25.77 -11.87
N LEU A 46 -12.48 -24.86 -11.66
CA LEU A 46 -12.62 -23.79 -10.66
C LEU A 46 -12.33 -22.47 -11.34
N SER A 47 -13.36 -21.63 -11.47
CA SER A 47 -13.17 -20.25 -11.90
C SER A 47 -12.09 -19.59 -11.00
N PRO A 48 -11.05 -18.96 -11.57
CA PRO A 48 -10.05 -18.24 -10.79
C PRO A 48 -10.63 -17.15 -9.87
N GLU A 49 -11.87 -16.72 -10.12
CA GLU A 49 -12.56 -15.72 -9.33
C GLU A 49 -13.05 -16.26 -7.98
N GLU A 50 -13.50 -17.53 -7.93
CA GLU A 50 -14.07 -18.13 -6.71
C GLU A 50 -12.98 -18.56 -5.72
N VAL A 51 -11.85 -19.06 -6.23
CA VAL A 51 -10.68 -19.46 -5.40
C VAL A 51 -10.02 -18.24 -4.75
N ARG A 52 -10.01 -17.08 -5.41
CA ARG A 52 -9.37 -15.87 -4.85
C ARG A 52 -10.14 -15.24 -3.69
N LEU A 53 -11.45 -15.48 -3.54
CA LEU A 53 -12.24 -14.92 -2.44
C LEU A 53 -12.13 -15.72 -1.14
N ALA A 54 -11.97 -17.04 -1.24
CA ALA A 54 -11.87 -17.94 -0.10
C ALA A 54 -10.55 -17.74 0.68
N ASP A 55 -9.47 -17.33 0.01
CA ASP A 55 -8.17 -17.02 0.64
C ASP A 55 -8.10 -15.63 1.29
N LEU A 56 -9.21 -14.87 1.27
CA LEU A 56 -9.32 -13.51 1.80
C LEU A 56 -10.00 -13.46 3.17
N ASP A 57 -9.92 -14.57 3.91
CA ASP A 57 -10.42 -14.65 5.28
C ASP A 57 -9.61 -13.72 6.20
N LEU A 58 -10.30 -12.73 6.75
CA LEU A 58 -9.75 -11.90 7.80
C LEU A 58 -9.61 -12.75 9.08
N ASP A 59 -8.47 -12.66 9.75
CA ASP A 59 -8.33 -13.19 11.11
C ASP A 59 -9.09 -12.26 12.06
N TYR A 60 -10.32 -12.64 12.42
CA TYR A 60 -11.19 -11.89 13.33
C TYR A 60 -10.60 -11.73 14.75
N ASN A 61 -9.48 -12.36 15.07
CA ASN A 61 -8.78 -12.13 16.34
C ASN A 61 -7.80 -10.96 16.30
N LYS A 62 -7.60 -10.35 15.12
CA LYS A 62 -6.62 -9.27 14.91
C LYS A 62 -7.24 -8.11 14.14
N ASN A 63 -6.60 -6.95 14.28
CA ASN A 63 -6.90 -5.82 13.42
C ASN A 63 -6.26 -6.08 12.06
N GLN A 64 -7.07 -6.06 11.01
CA GLN A 64 -6.60 -6.39 9.67
C GLN A 64 -7.33 -5.55 8.65
N ILE A 65 -6.61 -5.18 7.61
CA ILE A 65 -7.14 -4.63 6.37
C ILE A 65 -6.45 -5.35 5.22
N VAL A 66 -7.23 -5.82 4.27
CA VAL A 66 -6.74 -6.51 3.08
C VAL A 66 -7.27 -5.81 1.85
N LEU A 67 -6.38 -5.62 0.89
CA LEU A 67 -6.65 -4.99 -0.38
C LEU A 67 -6.41 -6.01 -1.50
N TYR A 68 -7.36 -6.13 -2.43
CA TYR A 68 -7.27 -7.04 -3.57
C TYR A 68 -7.89 -6.41 -4.82
N SER A 69 -7.46 -6.89 -6.00
CA SER A 69 -7.97 -6.47 -7.30
C SER A 69 -8.48 -7.70 -8.02
N MET A 70 -9.72 -7.63 -8.50
CA MET A 70 -10.36 -8.69 -9.31
C MET A 70 -10.60 -8.22 -10.74
N GLN A 71 -10.77 -6.91 -10.91
CA GLN A 71 -11.00 -6.27 -12.20
C GLN A 71 -9.94 -5.18 -12.40
N PRO A 72 -9.56 -4.86 -13.64
CA PRO A 72 -8.54 -3.84 -13.93
C PRO A 72 -8.82 -2.47 -13.29
N ASN A 73 -10.11 -2.09 -13.23
CA ASN A 73 -10.53 -0.76 -12.83
C ASN A 73 -11.15 -0.71 -11.44
N LYS A 74 -11.14 -1.84 -10.70
CA LYS A 74 -11.75 -1.95 -9.37
C LYS A 74 -10.78 -2.56 -8.37
N LEU A 75 -10.77 -1.94 -7.19
CA LEU A 75 -10.14 -2.44 -5.99
C LEU A 75 -11.19 -2.77 -4.95
N PHE A 76 -10.95 -3.84 -4.22
CA PHE A 76 -11.78 -4.23 -3.11
C PHE A 76 -10.95 -4.22 -1.83
N VAL A 77 -11.46 -3.53 -0.83
CA VAL A 77 -10.89 -3.49 0.51
C VAL A 77 -11.83 -4.22 1.45
N LYS A 78 -11.27 -5.03 2.35
CA LYS A 78 -11.97 -5.54 3.53
C LYS A 78 -11.20 -5.15 4.78
N TRP A 79 -11.90 -4.82 5.85
CA TRP A 79 -11.29 -4.49 7.14
C TRP A 79 -12.03 -5.13 8.30
N HIS A 80 -11.27 -5.32 9.38
CA HIS A 80 -11.76 -5.74 10.68
C HIS A 80 -10.91 -5.09 11.78
N LEU A 81 -11.58 -4.44 12.73
CA LEU A 81 -11.01 -3.94 13.97
C LEU A 81 -11.60 -4.75 15.12
N THR A 82 -10.72 -5.31 15.94
CA THR A 82 -11.12 -6.07 17.13
C THR A 82 -11.84 -5.17 18.13
N GLN A 83 -12.80 -5.74 18.87
CA GLN A 83 -13.50 -5.04 19.96
C GLN A 83 -12.51 -4.41 20.95
N LYS A 84 -11.44 -5.13 21.33
CA LYS A 84 -10.38 -4.61 22.20
C LYS A 84 -9.72 -3.33 21.68
N THR A 85 -9.61 -3.18 20.37
CA THR A 85 -9.05 -1.97 19.74
C THR A 85 -10.08 -0.87 19.72
N TRP A 86 -11.33 -1.20 19.43
CA TRP A 86 -12.45 -0.27 19.50
C TRP A 86 -12.62 0.31 20.92
N ASP A 87 -12.67 -0.53 21.95
CA ASP A 87 -12.80 -0.08 23.35
C ASP A 87 -11.66 0.87 23.75
N LYS A 88 -10.44 0.64 23.25
CA LYS A 88 -9.29 1.53 23.51
C LYS A 88 -9.40 2.89 22.81
N ILE A 89 -10.08 2.93 21.66
CA ILE A 89 -10.31 4.13 20.87
C ILE A 89 -11.45 4.94 21.47
N GLU A 90 -12.55 4.28 21.81
CA GLU A 90 -13.72 4.90 22.44
C GLU A 90 -13.38 5.54 23.80
N ASN A 91 -12.52 4.89 24.60
CA ASN A 91 -12.00 5.46 25.85
C ASN A 91 -11.20 6.77 25.67
N LYS A 92 -10.87 7.16 24.44
CA LYS A 92 -10.16 8.41 24.10
C LYS A 92 -11.08 9.47 23.50
N ASP A 93 -12.41 9.33 23.66
CA ASP A 93 -13.43 10.23 23.11
C ASP A 93 -13.38 10.33 21.59
N ILE A 94 -13.06 9.20 20.94
CA ILE A 94 -13.00 9.08 19.48
C ILE A 94 -14.24 8.32 19.04
N LYS A 95 -15.02 8.93 18.14
CA LYS A 95 -16.24 8.36 17.59
C LYS A 95 -15.94 7.51 16.36
N LEU A 96 -16.91 6.70 15.97
CA LEU A 96 -16.76 5.82 14.80
C LEU A 96 -16.61 6.66 13.52
N ASP A 97 -17.30 7.79 13.46
CA ASP A 97 -17.24 8.76 12.36
C ASP A 97 -15.84 9.39 12.19
N ASP A 98 -14.99 9.32 13.22
CA ASP A 98 -13.60 9.79 13.15
C ASP A 98 -12.67 8.75 12.48
N ILE A 99 -13.15 7.53 12.25
CA ILE A 99 -12.39 6.48 11.56
C ILE A 99 -12.57 6.62 10.04
N LEU A 100 -11.44 6.72 9.35
CA LEU A 100 -11.38 6.82 7.91
C LEU A 100 -10.54 5.69 7.31
N LEU A 101 -10.98 5.21 6.16
CA LEU A 101 -10.18 4.42 5.24
C LEU A 101 -9.47 5.39 4.29
N ARG A 102 -8.15 5.50 4.43
CA ARG A 102 -7.29 6.25 3.51
C ARG A 102 -6.67 5.30 2.50
N VAL A 103 -6.86 5.59 1.22
CA VAL A 103 -6.28 4.84 0.12
C VAL A 103 -5.18 5.67 -0.51
N TYR A 104 -4.01 5.07 -0.70
CA TYR A 104 -2.86 5.69 -1.31
C TYR A 104 -2.64 5.15 -2.72
N LYS A 105 -2.53 6.06 -3.69
CA LYS A 105 -2.17 5.79 -5.08
C LYS A 105 -0.71 6.15 -5.30
N ILE A 106 0.08 5.21 -5.78
CA ILE A 106 1.51 5.40 -6.07
C ILE A 106 1.68 5.53 -7.59
N GLU A 107 1.71 6.78 -8.08
CA GLU A 107 1.85 7.11 -9.50
C GLU A 107 2.78 8.32 -9.67
N GLY A 108 4.08 8.10 -9.58
CA GLY A 108 5.11 9.14 -9.57
C GLY A 108 5.12 9.97 -8.28
N ILE A 109 4.00 10.61 -7.95
CA ILE A 109 3.71 11.28 -6.68
C ILE A 109 2.64 10.48 -5.93
N VAL A 110 2.83 10.31 -4.61
CA VAL A 110 1.83 9.64 -3.77
C VAL A 110 0.63 10.57 -3.58
N LYS A 111 -0.54 10.10 -4.01
CA LYS A 111 -1.83 10.76 -3.75
C LYS A 111 -2.63 9.92 -2.77
N SER A 112 -3.50 10.55 -1.99
CA SER A 112 -4.42 9.83 -1.10
C SER A 112 -5.83 10.36 -1.19
N PHE A 113 -6.79 9.48 -0.92
CA PHE A 113 -8.21 9.79 -0.85
C PHE A 113 -8.84 9.02 0.31
N ASP A 114 -9.83 9.64 0.95
CA ASP A 114 -10.38 9.18 2.23
C ASP A 114 -11.85 8.79 2.06
N PHE A 115 -12.24 7.72 2.74
CA PHE A 115 -13.61 7.26 2.86
C PHE A 115 -13.99 7.14 4.33
N SER A 116 -15.20 7.61 4.67
CA SER A 116 -15.77 7.40 5.99
C SER A 116 -16.09 5.94 6.23
N VAL A 117 -15.76 5.45 7.42
CA VAL A 117 -16.00 4.06 7.82
C VAL A 117 -17.01 4.04 8.95
N ASN A 118 -18.17 3.44 8.70
CA ASN A 118 -19.30 3.44 9.63
C ASN A 118 -19.38 2.16 10.48
N ALA A 119 -18.38 1.28 10.40
CA ALA A 119 -18.37 0.00 11.09
C ALA A 119 -16.93 -0.50 11.33
N THR A 120 -16.73 -1.18 12.46
CA THR A 120 -15.43 -1.80 12.81
C THR A 120 -15.06 -2.95 11.88
N TYR A 121 -16.02 -3.52 11.16
CA TYR A 121 -15.81 -4.51 10.11
C TYR A 121 -16.56 -4.09 8.84
N GLY A 122 -16.02 -4.42 7.68
CA GLY A 122 -16.70 -4.11 6.42
C GLY A 122 -15.83 -4.30 5.20
N GLY A 123 -16.36 -3.88 4.06
CA GLY A 123 -15.62 -3.82 2.82
C GLY A 123 -16.14 -2.70 1.92
N GLN A 124 -15.29 -2.28 0.99
CA GLN A 124 -15.59 -1.21 0.05
C GLN A 124 -14.95 -1.50 -1.30
N GLU A 125 -15.71 -1.20 -2.35
CA GLU A 125 -15.22 -1.16 -3.72
C GLU A 125 -14.75 0.26 -4.06
N ILE A 126 -13.60 0.36 -4.71
CA ILE A 126 -12.92 1.61 -5.03
C ILE A 126 -12.54 1.57 -6.51
N ASP A 127 -12.88 2.64 -7.24
CA ASP A 127 -12.39 2.83 -8.61
C ASP A 127 -10.88 3.06 -8.62
N CYS A 128 -10.18 2.37 -9.51
CA CYS A 128 -8.73 2.50 -9.64
C CYS A 128 -8.26 2.64 -11.08
N THR A 129 -7.06 3.21 -11.23
CA THR A 129 -6.35 3.21 -12.50
C THR A 129 -5.67 1.85 -12.69
N PRO A 130 -5.92 1.14 -13.80
CA PRO A 130 -5.27 -0.14 -14.07
C PRO A 130 -3.75 -0.03 -14.13
N GLY A 131 -3.04 -1.06 -13.68
CA GLY A 131 -1.58 -1.10 -13.62
C GLY A 131 -0.91 -0.16 -12.61
N THR A 132 -1.68 0.48 -11.71
CA THR A 132 -1.15 1.39 -10.69
C THR A 132 -1.05 0.69 -9.33
N ALA A 133 -0.05 1.05 -8.53
CA ALA A 133 0.12 0.50 -7.19
C ALA A 133 -0.72 1.23 -6.14
N TYR A 134 -1.36 0.46 -5.27
CA TYR A 134 -2.22 0.95 -4.20
C TYR A 134 -1.95 0.23 -2.87
N TYR A 135 -2.13 0.95 -1.78
CA TYR A 135 -2.27 0.40 -0.43
C TYR A 135 -3.26 1.25 0.36
N CYS A 136 -3.79 0.71 1.45
CA CYS A 136 -4.76 1.37 2.29
C CYS A 136 -4.30 1.41 3.74
N ALA A 137 -4.78 2.41 4.46
CA ALA A 137 -4.66 2.48 5.91
C ALA A 137 -6.03 2.80 6.50
N LEU A 138 -6.44 2.01 7.49
CA LEU A 138 -7.56 2.37 8.35
C LEU A 138 -6.98 3.15 9.53
N GLY A 139 -7.51 4.32 9.81
CA GLY A 139 -6.94 5.21 10.81
C GLY A 139 -7.95 6.21 11.35
N ILE A 140 -7.50 7.03 12.27
CA ILE A 140 -8.32 8.04 12.95
C ILE A 140 -7.93 9.40 12.40
N MET A 141 -8.91 10.16 11.95
CA MET A 141 -8.74 11.57 11.63
C MET A 141 -8.94 12.40 12.89
N LYS A 142 -7.95 13.22 13.23
CA LYS A 142 -8.04 14.23 14.29
C LYS A 142 -7.69 15.60 13.73
N ASP A 143 -7.91 16.65 14.51
CA ASP A 143 -7.52 18.02 14.16
C ASP A 143 -6.03 18.13 13.77
N THR A 144 -5.17 17.28 14.34
CA THR A 144 -3.74 17.23 14.08
C THR A 144 -3.35 16.42 12.83
N GLY A 145 -4.32 15.78 12.18
CA GLY A 145 -4.13 14.94 11.01
C GLY A 145 -4.52 13.47 11.21
N PHE A 146 -4.22 12.67 10.19
CA PHE A 146 -4.57 11.26 10.12
C PHE A 146 -3.52 10.38 10.81
N SER A 147 -3.98 9.53 11.74
CA SER A 147 -3.15 8.55 12.44
C SER A 147 -3.54 7.13 12.00
N PRO A 148 -2.68 6.40 11.27
CA PRO A 148 -2.99 5.03 10.85
C PRO A 148 -3.04 4.08 12.06
N LEU A 149 -4.03 3.19 12.08
CA LEU A 149 -4.18 2.11 13.05
C LEU A 149 -3.70 0.76 12.49
N VAL A 150 -4.07 0.49 11.23
CA VAL A 150 -3.68 -0.72 10.51
C VAL A 150 -3.48 -0.39 9.03
N ILE A 151 -2.49 -1.02 8.42
CA ILE A 151 -2.08 -0.79 7.03
C ILE A 151 -2.22 -2.10 6.26
N SER A 152 -2.69 -2.02 5.02
CA SER A 152 -2.89 -3.20 4.17
C SER A 152 -1.62 -3.66 3.48
N ASN A 153 -1.71 -4.81 2.83
CA ASN A 153 -0.81 -5.16 1.75
C ASN A 153 -0.84 -4.10 0.62
N THR A 154 0.28 -3.98 -0.10
CA THR A 154 0.35 -3.21 -1.35
C THR A 154 0.04 -4.14 -2.52
N ILE A 155 -0.79 -3.69 -3.46
CA ILE A 155 -1.07 -4.41 -4.70
C ILE A 155 -0.86 -3.51 -5.91
N ILE A 156 -0.66 -4.12 -7.07
CA ILE A 156 -0.74 -3.44 -8.37
C ILE A 156 -2.07 -3.87 -8.98
N SER A 157 -2.93 -2.91 -9.33
CA SER A 157 -4.20 -3.20 -10.01
C SER A 157 -3.94 -3.94 -11.32
N MET A 158 -4.86 -4.83 -11.70
CA MET A 158 -4.72 -5.57 -12.96
C MET A 158 -4.58 -4.61 -14.13
N ARG A 159 -3.78 -4.99 -15.13
CA ARG A 159 -3.69 -4.23 -16.38
C ARG A 159 -4.90 -4.56 -17.24
N GLU A 160 -5.40 -3.55 -17.94
CA GLU A 160 -6.40 -3.76 -18.98
C GLU A 160 -5.74 -4.51 -20.14
N THR A 161 -6.18 -5.75 -20.40
CA THR A 161 -5.76 -6.49 -21.58
C THR A 161 -6.58 -6.01 -22.78
N ILE A 162 -5.91 -5.29 -23.69
CA ILE A 162 -6.49 -4.92 -24.98
C ILE A 162 -6.47 -6.19 -25.85
N HIS A 163 -7.64 -6.67 -26.25
CA HIS A 163 -7.81 -7.76 -27.23
C HIS A 163 -7.87 -7.21 -28.65
#